data_AF-A0A977L395-F1
#
_entry.id   AF-A0A977L395-F1
#
_cell.length_a   1.000
_cell.length_b   1.000
_cell.length_c   1.000
_cell.angle_alpha   90.00
_cell.angle_beta   90.00
_cell.angle_gamma   90.00
#
_symmetry.space_group_name_H-M   'P 1'
#
loop_
_entity.id
_entity.type
_entity.pdbx_description
1 polymer ?
#
loop_
_entity_poly.entity_id
_entity_poly.type
_entity_poly.pdbx_seq_one_letter_code
_entity_poly.pdbx_strand_id
1 'polypeptide(L)'
;MIYPARRLASCIIRTKVIGEIEDRALEWALEEIWRAKEWTLLQELSQVIRHNLSNIERSIFKISEILVEQGNVSNTEDLILNLLNRNLQESSKTKCYLLKARYGWWFGDYKETIELTASIISNLNTSEHHLQAHLEKGIAHFFLGEWDIAKFHLKLADNPHTAEPRTLGWARLILGTIDGIRGVNLLEGKQKLESSIRILQQIGDYFGLCVAYGNLGEVTWKSGEPGKAWEQLQQGLQYAFDVGNETNQLENKRNQLHVLMRLEGVDTARFNKLL
;
A
#
# COMPACT_ATOMS: atom_id res chain seq x y z
N MET A 1 9.78 21.75 -4.64
CA MET A 1 10.13 22.15 -6.02
C MET A 1 9.01 21.73 -6.98
N ILE A 2 7.75 22.00 -6.62
CA ILE A 2 6.57 21.46 -7.31
C ILE A 2 6.26 22.15 -8.64
N TYR A 3 6.64 23.42 -8.79
CA TYR A 3 6.28 24.23 -9.95
C TYR A 3 6.77 23.65 -11.30
N PRO A 4 8.03 23.18 -11.44
CA PRO A 4 8.45 22.48 -12.65
C PRO A 4 7.72 21.16 -12.91
N ALA A 5 7.43 20.36 -11.87
CA ALA A 5 6.71 19.09 -12.00
C ALA A 5 5.27 19.31 -12.47
N ARG A 6 4.55 20.29 -11.89
CA ARG A 6 3.22 20.72 -12.37
C ARG A 6 3.26 21.15 -13.82
N ARG A 7 4.23 22.01 -14.18
CA ARG A 7 4.34 22.52 -15.54
C ARG A 7 4.59 21.39 -16.55
N LEU A 8 5.43 20.41 -16.20
CA LEU A 8 5.66 19.23 -17.02
C LEU A 8 4.38 18.40 -17.17
N ALA A 9 3.70 18.08 -16.07
CA ALA A 9 2.46 17.31 -16.09
C ALA A 9 1.36 18.01 -16.89
N SER A 10 1.12 19.30 -16.66
CA SER A 10 0.13 20.07 -17.44
C SER A 10 0.49 20.15 -18.93
N CYS A 11 1.78 20.21 -19.27
CA CYS A 11 2.22 20.15 -20.65
C CYS A 11 1.86 18.80 -21.29
N ILE A 12 2.22 17.69 -20.63
CA ILE A 12 1.91 16.33 -21.09
C ILE A 12 0.40 16.14 -21.25
N ILE A 13 -0.38 16.56 -20.26
CA ILE A 13 -1.84 16.43 -20.27
C ILE A 13 -2.46 17.18 -21.45
N ARG A 14 -1.97 18.40 -21.72
CA ARG A 14 -2.47 19.24 -22.80
C ARG A 14 -2.06 18.75 -24.18
N THR A 15 -0.80 18.34 -24.36
CA THR A 15 -0.26 17.97 -25.68
C THR A 15 -0.50 16.50 -26.00
N LYS A 16 -0.69 15.66 -24.99
CA LYS A 16 -0.70 14.20 -25.09
C LYS A 16 0.59 13.65 -25.72
N VAL A 17 1.73 14.32 -25.54
CA VAL A 17 3.04 13.89 -26.06
C VAL A 17 3.97 13.51 -24.91
N ILE A 18 4.46 12.27 -24.93
CA ILE A 18 5.41 11.74 -23.92
C ILE A 18 6.75 11.33 -24.55
N GLY A 19 6.79 11.05 -25.86
CA GLY A 19 7.94 10.41 -26.52
C GLY A 19 9.28 11.17 -26.46
N GLU A 20 9.27 12.47 -26.15
CA GLU A 20 10.46 13.32 -26.05
C GLU A 20 10.96 13.51 -24.62
N ILE A 21 10.28 12.91 -23.62
CA ILE A 21 10.53 13.12 -22.20
C ILE A 21 11.38 11.97 -21.66
N GLU A 22 12.44 12.30 -20.93
CA GLU A 22 13.22 11.29 -20.21
C GLU A 22 12.38 10.63 -19.11
N ASP A 23 12.38 9.30 -19.06
CA ASP A 23 11.62 8.51 -18.07
C ASP A 23 11.90 8.96 -16.62
N ARG A 24 13.17 9.25 -16.30
CA ARG A 24 13.54 9.75 -14.96
C ARG A 24 12.93 11.11 -14.62
N ALA A 25 12.78 11.98 -15.61
CA ALA A 25 12.18 13.30 -15.41
C ALA A 25 10.68 13.19 -15.14
N LEU A 26 10.00 12.27 -15.83
CA LEU A 26 8.59 11.97 -15.59
C LEU A 26 8.39 11.26 -14.24
N GLU A 27 9.23 10.27 -13.90
CA GLU A 27 9.25 9.61 -12.59
C GLU A 27 9.41 10.62 -11.45
N TRP A 28 10.39 11.54 -11.56
CA TRP A 28 10.58 12.61 -10.58
C TRP A 28 9.36 13.53 -10.46
N ALA A 29 8.74 13.90 -11.59
CA ALA A 29 7.56 14.75 -11.58
C ALA A 29 6.37 14.05 -10.89
N LEU A 30 6.18 12.76 -11.14
CA LEU A 30 5.17 11.95 -10.45
C LEU A 30 5.38 11.97 -8.93
N GLU A 31 6.62 11.78 -8.46
CA GLU A 31 6.94 11.85 -7.03
C GLU A 31 6.66 13.22 -6.41
N GLU A 32 7.04 14.31 -7.08
CA GLU A 32 6.79 15.66 -6.55
C GLU A 32 5.29 15.98 -6.50
N ILE A 33 4.52 15.58 -7.51
CA ILE A 33 3.07 15.77 -7.56
C ILE A 33 2.40 14.96 -6.44
N TRP A 34 2.86 13.72 -6.20
CA TRP A 34 2.42 12.91 -5.07
C TRP A 34 2.74 13.57 -3.72
N ARG A 35 3.97 14.06 -3.51
CA ARG A 35 4.35 14.80 -2.29
C ARG A 35 3.50 16.07 -2.09
N ALA A 36 3.09 16.70 -3.18
CA ALA A 36 2.21 17.88 -3.16
C ALA A 36 0.72 17.53 -2.99
N LYS A 37 0.37 16.24 -2.92
CA LYS A 37 -1.01 15.73 -2.75
C LYS A 37 -1.96 16.19 -3.85
N GLU A 38 -1.45 16.34 -5.07
CA GLU A 38 -2.27 16.74 -6.23
C GLU A 38 -2.87 15.52 -6.93
N TRP A 39 -3.81 14.88 -6.25
CA TRP A 39 -4.41 13.61 -6.67
C TRP A 39 -5.09 13.69 -8.04
N THR A 40 -5.81 14.76 -8.31
CA THR A 40 -6.46 14.99 -9.61
C THR A 40 -5.44 15.06 -10.74
N LEU A 41 -4.31 15.75 -10.51
CA LEU A 41 -3.25 15.88 -11.51
C LEU A 41 -2.57 14.54 -11.79
N LEU A 42 -2.35 13.70 -10.75
CA LEU A 42 -1.82 12.34 -10.91
C LEU A 42 -2.77 11.45 -11.72
N GLN A 43 -4.08 11.53 -11.46
CA GLN A 43 -5.08 10.75 -12.18
C GLN A 43 -5.13 11.15 -13.65
N GLU A 44 -5.18 12.45 -13.97
CA GLU A 44 -5.15 12.95 -15.34
C GLU A 44 -3.86 12.52 -16.06
N LEU A 45 -2.70 12.66 -15.40
CA LEU A 45 -1.42 12.25 -15.97
C LEU A 45 -1.36 10.74 -16.21
N SER A 46 -1.90 9.92 -15.29
CA SER A 46 -1.96 8.46 -15.47
C SER A 46 -2.79 8.05 -16.68
N GLN A 47 -3.88 8.77 -16.99
CA GLN A 47 -4.71 8.52 -18.17
C GLN A 47 -3.92 8.82 -19.45
N VAL A 48 -3.12 9.89 -19.47
CA VAL A 48 -2.29 10.20 -20.64
C VAL A 48 -1.14 9.21 -20.81
N ILE A 49 -0.49 8.81 -19.71
CA ILE A 49 0.56 7.76 -19.71
C ILE A 49 0.00 6.44 -20.25
N ARG A 50 -1.21 6.05 -19.86
CA ARG A 50 -1.90 4.85 -20.34
C ARG A 50 -2.00 4.79 -21.86
N HIS A 51 -2.20 5.92 -22.54
CA HIS A 51 -2.37 5.99 -23.98
C HIS A 51 -1.08 6.28 -24.77
N ASN A 52 0.00 6.71 -24.10
CA ASN A 52 1.26 7.10 -24.73
C ASN A 52 2.42 6.26 -24.20
N LEU A 53 2.60 5.13 -24.86
CA LEU A 53 3.40 4.00 -24.41
C LEU A 53 4.87 4.09 -24.83
N SER A 54 5.53 5.22 -24.62
CA SER A 54 6.98 5.38 -24.87
C SER A 54 7.84 4.55 -23.88
N ASN A 55 9.18 4.61 -24.01
CA ASN A 55 10.18 3.99 -23.12
C ASN A 55 10.18 4.62 -21.71
N ILE A 56 9.03 4.58 -21.02
CA ILE A 56 8.80 5.18 -19.70
C ILE A 56 8.42 4.14 -18.65
N GLU A 57 9.13 3.01 -18.65
CA GLU A 57 8.85 1.86 -17.79
C GLU A 57 8.85 2.23 -16.30
N ARG A 58 9.80 3.07 -15.85
CA ARG A 58 9.92 3.47 -14.44
C ARG A 58 8.76 4.35 -14.02
N SER A 59 8.40 5.31 -14.87
CA SER A 59 7.24 6.17 -14.64
C SER A 59 5.95 5.37 -14.54
N ILE A 60 5.77 4.35 -15.39
CA ILE A 60 4.61 3.47 -15.33
C ILE A 60 4.58 2.67 -14.03
N PHE A 61 5.72 2.11 -13.59
CA PHE A 61 5.79 1.44 -12.29
C PHE A 61 5.46 2.39 -11.14
N LYS A 62 6.07 3.58 -11.12
CA LYS A 62 5.86 4.58 -10.07
C LYS A 62 4.40 5.02 -9.97
N ILE A 63 3.77 5.38 -11.09
CA ILE A 63 2.35 5.79 -11.05
C ILE A 63 1.44 4.62 -10.69
N SER A 64 1.77 3.38 -11.12
CA SER A 64 1.00 2.19 -10.73
C SER A 64 1.06 1.95 -9.21
N GLU A 65 2.24 2.08 -8.58
CA GLU A 65 2.39 1.98 -7.13
C GLU A 65 1.54 3.02 -6.40
N ILE A 66 1.60 4.28 -6.84
CA ILE A 66 0.80 5.38 -6.26
C ILE A 66 -0.70 5.09 -6.38
N LEU A 67 -1.15 4.62 -7.55
CA LEU A 67 -2.58 4.35 -7.79
C LEU A 67 -3.08 3.15 -6.97
N VAL A 68 -2.26 2.12 -6.76
CA VAL A 68 -2.59 1.02 -5.83
C VAL A 68 -2.79 1.54 -4.42
N GLU A 69 -1.86 2.37 -3.94
CA GLU A 69 -1.94 2.97 -2.60
C GLU A 69 -3.15 3.92 -2.43
N GLN A 70 -3.62 4.53 -3.52
CA GLN A 70 -4.87 5.33 -3.53
C GLN A 70 -6.14 4.48 -3.63
N GLY A 71 -6.04 3.21 -4.00
CA GLY A 71 -7.19 2.34 -4.25
C GLY A 71 -7.79 2.49 -5.65
N ASN A 72 -7.06 3.02 -6.64
CA ASN A 72 -7.54 3.18 -8.01
C ASN A 72 -7.19 1.95 -8.89
N VAL A 73 -8.07 0.94 -8.88
CA VAL A 73 -7.84 -0.37 -9.53
C VAL A 73 -7.74 -0.26 -11.04
N SER A 74 -8.76 0.35 -11.65
CA SER A 74 -8.98 0.25 -13.09
C SER A 74 -7.78 0.80 -13.86
N ASN A 75 -7.31 1.99 -13.46
CA ASN A 75 -6.14 2.61 -14.06
C ASN A 75 -4.86 1.80 -13.82
N THR A 76 -4.70 1.21 -12.64
CA THR A 76 -3.53 0.38 -12.32
C THR A 76 -3.48 -0.87 -13.19
N GLU A 77 -4.59 -1.61 -13.27
CA GLU A 77 -4.69 -2.83 -14.06
C GLU A 77 -4.37 -2.56 -15.54
N ASP A 78 -4.96 -1.51 -16.10
CA ASP A 78 -4.71 -1.10 -17.47
C ASP A 78 -3.23 -0.78 -17.75
N LEU A 79 -2.56 -0.08 -16.81
CA LEU A 79 -1.14 0.23 -16.95
C LEU A 79 -0.26 -1.02 -16.89
N ILE A 80 -0.57 -1.97 -16.00
CA ILE A 80 0.18 -3.22 -15.84
C ILE A 80 -0.03 -4.14 -17.04
N LEU A 81 -1.27 -4.31 -17.51
CA LEU A 81 -1.57 -5.11 -18.71
C LEU A 81 -0.85 -4.55 -19.95
N ASN A 82 -0.81 -3.23 -20.09
CA ASN A 82 -0.07 -2.58 -21.16
C ASN A 82 1.45 -2.81 -21.08
N LEU A 83 2.04 -2.90 -19.88
CA LEU A 83 3.45 -3.27 -19.71
C LEU A 83 3.69 -4.74 -20.07
N LEU A 84 2.83 -5.65 -19.61
CA LEU A 84 2.95 -7.09 -19.87
C LEU A 84 2.83 -7.45 -21.35
N ASN A 85 2.09 -6.66 -22.13
CA ASN A 85 2.00 -6.81 -23.60
C ASN A 85 3.28 -6.43 -24.35
N ARG A 86 4.30 -5.89 -23.67
CA ARG A 86 5.59 -5.53 -24.26
C ARG A 86 6.64 -6.63 -24.07
N ASN A 87 7.70 -6.57 -24.89
CA ASN A 87 8.85 -7.44 -24.71
C ASN A 87 9.74 -6.93 -23.55
N LEU A 88 9.38 -7.31 -22.33
CA LEU A 88 10.09 -6.96 -21.10
C LEU A 88 11.17 -7.98 -20.75
N GLN A 89 12.21 -7.53 -20.04
CA GLN A 89 13.14 -8.41 -19.34
C GLN A 89 12.40 -9.20 -18.25
N GLU A 90 12.92 -10.38 -17.90
CA GLU A 90 12.26 -11.28 -16.95
C GLU A 90 12.05 -10.63 -15.58
N SER A 91 13.02 -9.85 -15.10
CA SER A 91 12.93 -9.08 -13.86
C SER A 91 11.79 -8.05 -13.86
N SER A 92 11.61 -7.32 -14.96
CA SER A 92 10.52 -6.35 -15.12
C SER A 92 9.15 -7.04 -15.21
N LYS A 93 9.07 -8.24 -15.82
CA LYS A 93 7.84 -9.04 -15.80
C LYS A 93 7.49 -9.49 -14.38
N THR A 94 8.46 -9.97 -13.60
CA THR A 94 8.24 -10.35 -12.20
C THR A 94 7.70 -9.16 -11.39
N LYS A 95 8.25 -7.96 -11.58
CA LYS A 95 7.72 -6.74 -10.93
C LYS A 95 6.28 -6.43 -11.32
N CYS A 96 5.93 -6.57 -12.61
CA CYS A 96 4.55 -6.43 -13.07
C CYS A 96 3.62 -7.44 -12.39
N TYR A 97 4.03 -8.70 -12.29
CA TYR A 97 3.22 -9.73 -11.63
C TYR A 97 3.10 -9.51 -10.11
N LEU A 98 4.13 -8.99 -9.45
CA LEU A 98 4.07 -8.64 -8.04
C LEU A 98 3.16 -7.44 -7.77
N LEU A 99 3.20 -6.41 -8.61
CA LEU A 99 2.23 -5.30 -8.54
C LEU A 99 0.82 -5.80 -8.85
N LYS A 100 0.68 -6.75 -9.79
CA LYS A 100 -0.58 -7.41 -10.07
C LYS A 100 -1.15 -8.16 -8.87
N ALA A 101 -0.31 -8.95 -8.21
CA ALA A 101 -0.64 -9.61 -6.96
C ALA A 101 -1.06 -8.59 -5.87
N ARG A 102 -0.30 -7.48 -5.75
CA ARG A 102 -0.57 -6.43 -4.75
C ARG A 102 -1.94 -5.81 -4.90
N TYR A 103 -2.31 -5.38 -6.11
CA TYR A 103 -3.64 -4.82 -6.31
C TYR A 103 -4.71 -5.93 -6.25
N GLY A 104 -4.43 -7.13 -6.75
CA GLY A 104 -5.39 -8.24 -6.79
C GLY A 104 -5.97 -8.57 -5.42
N TRP A 105 -5.14 -8.74 -4.39
CA TRP A 105 -5.67 -8.97 -3.05
C TRP A 105 -6.36 -7.75 -2.44
N TRP A 106 -6.02 -6.52 -2.84
CA TRP A 106 -6.72 -5.33 -2.34
C TRP A 106 -8.20 -5.29 -2.79
N PHE A 107 -8.52 -5.89 -3.94
CA PHE A 107 -9.86 -5.85 -4.53
C PHE A 107 -10.61 -7.18 -4.51
N GLY A 108 -10.02 -8.22 -3.92
CA GLY A 108 -10.70 -9.49 -3.67
C GLY A 108 -10.30 -10.63 -4.60
N ASP A 109 -9.36 -10.43 -5.52
CA ASP A 109 -8.84 -11.44 -6.43
C ASP A 109 -7.76 -12.31 -5.75
N TYR A 110 -8.11 -12.85 -4.57
CA TYR A 110 -7.19 -13.60 -3.71
C TYR A 110 -6.69 -14.88 -4.39
N LYS A 111 -7.55 -15.58 -5.13
CA LYS A 111 -7.19 -16.84 -5.81
C LYS A 111 -6.18 -16.60 -6.92
N GLU A 112 -6.43 -15.62 -7.79
CA GLU A 112 -5.48 -15.24 -8.85
C GLU A 112 -4.16 -14.76 -8.25
N THR A 113 -4.21 -13.97 -7.18
CA THR A 113 -3.02 -13.53 -6.44
C THR A 113 -2.19 -14.71 -5.94
N ILE A 114 -2.83 -15.74 -5.37
CA ILE A 114 -2.18 -16.95 -4.88
C ILE A 114 -1.53 -17.76 -6.01
N GLU A 115 -2.21 -17.88 -7.15
CA GLU A 115 -1.69 -18.59 -8.33
C GLU A 115 -0.49 -17.85 -8.94
N LEU A 116 -0.61 -16.53 -9.14
CA LEU A 116 0.47 -15.68 -9.65
C LEU A 116 1.69 -15.75 -8.75
N THR A 117 1.53 -15.54 -7.44
CA THR A 117 2.65 -15.60 -6.50
C THR A 117 3.25 -17.00 -6.38
N ALA A 118 2.45 -18.06 -6.46
CA ALA A 118 2.96 -19.44 -6.50
C ALA A 118 3.85 -19.69 -7.72
N SER A 119 3.45 -19.17 -8.90
CA SER A 119 4.25 -19.31 -10.12
C SER A 119 5.61 -18.61 -10.01
N ILE A 120 5.65 -17.44 -9.35
CA ILE A 120 6.89 -16.69 -9.07
C ILE A 120 7.79 -17.46 -8.10
N ILE A 121 7.20 -18.04 -7.05
CA ILE A 121 7.94 -18.84 -6.05
C ILE A 121 8.52 -20.13 -6.69
N SER A 122 7.85 -20.70 -7.70
CA SER A 122 8.33 -21.91 -8.38
C SER A 122 9.35 -21.68 -9.49
N ASN A 123 9.30 -20.54 -10.18
CA ASN A 123 10.12 -20.26 -11.35
C ASN A 123 11.32 -19.35 -11.00
N LEU A 124 12.50 -19.96 -10.93
CA LEU A 124 13.85 -19.36 -10.95
C LEU A 124 14.32 -18.51 -9.74
N ASN A 125 15.40 -19.03 -9.13
CA ASN A 125 16.55 -18.34 -8.50
C ASN A 125 16.30 -17.32 -7.38
N THR A 126 16.72 -17.73 -6.17
CA THR A 126 16.82 -16.96 -4.92
C THR A 126 17.21 -15.50 -5.11
N SER A 127 16.23 -14.61 -4.92
CA SER A 127 16.40 -13.17 -4.71
C SER A 127 15.08 -12.56 -4.23
N GLU A 128 15.21 -11.50 -3.44
CA GLU A 128 14.24 -10.47 -2.99
C GLU A 128 12.77 -10.61 -3.42
N HIS A 129 12.49 -10.67 -4.73
CA HIS A 129 11.15 -10.87 -5.30
C HIS A 129 10.42 -12.10 -4.75
N HIS A 130 11.14 -13.13 -4.28
CA HIS A 130 10.57 -14.29 -3.58
C HIS A 130 9.93 -13.92 -2.24
N LEU A 131 10.59 -13.07 -1.47
CA LEU A 131 10.09 -12.63 -0.16
C LEU A 131 8.89 -11.72 -0.35
N GLN A 132 8.93 -10.87 -1.38
CA GLN A 132 7.77 -10.08 -1.78
C GLN A 132 6.62 -10.98 -2.24
N ALA A 133 6.86 -12.01 -3.05
CA ALA A 133 5.81 -12.96 -3.47
C ALA A 133 5.19 -13.68 -2.26
N HIS A 134 6.02 -14.09 -1.28
CA HIS A 134 5.52 -14.65 -0.02
C HIS A 134 4.70 -13.64 0.78
N LEU A 135 5.08 -12.37 0.81
CA LEU A 135 4.28 -11.32 1.44
C LEU A 135 2.90 -11.20 0.76
N GLU A 136 2.86 -10.96 -0.55
CA GLU A 136 1.60 -10.76 -1.28
C GLU A 136 0.69 -12.01 -1.17
N LYS A 137 1.27 -13.22 -1.22
CA LYS A 137 0.56 -14.48 -1.00
C LYS A 137 0.01 -14.60 0.42
N GLY A 138 0.83 -14.26 1.42
CA GLY A 138 0.44 -14.28 2.82
C GLY A 138 -0.72 -13.33 3.12
N ILE A 139 -0.73 -12.16 2.49
CA ILE A 139 -1.83 -11.20 2.59
C ILE A 139 -3.10 -11.75 1.94
N ALA A 140 -3.01 -12.37 0.76
CA ALA A 140 -4.17 -12.99 0.13
C ALA A 140 -4.82 -14.08 1.02
N HIS A 141 -4.01 -14.96 1.62
CA HIS A 141 -4.50 -15.96 2.58
C HIS A 141 -5.08 -15.33 3.86
N PHE A 142 -4.52 -14.19 4.32
CA PHE A 142 -5.06 -13.46 5.46
C PHE A 142 -6.51 -13.04 5.23
N PHE A 143 -6.80 -12.47 4.06
CA PHE A 143 -8.16 -12.04 3.69
C PHE A 143 -9.11 -13.21 3.42
N LEU A 144 -8.60 -14.36 2.98
CA LEU A 144 -9.39 -15.60 2.88
C LEU A 144 -9.73 -16.23 4.25
N GLY A 145 -9.12 -15.76 5.34
CA GLY A 145 -9.30 -16.31 6.68
C GLY A 145 -8.40 -17.51 7.00
N GLU A 146 -7.48 -17.85 6.10
CA GLU A 146 -6.55 -18.99 6.23
C GLU A 146 -5.30 -18.56 7.02
N TRP A 147 -5.50 -18.16 8.27
CA TRP A 147 -4.48 -17.45 9.06
C TRP A 147 -3.20 -18.25 9.32
N ASP A 148 -3.28 -19.57 9.41
CA ASP A 148 -2.08 -20.41 9.59
C ASP A 148 -1.19 -20.42 8.35
N ILE A 149 -1.81 -20.49 7.16
CA ILE A 149 -1.11 -20.40 5.87
C ILE A 149 -0.56 -18.99 5.66
N ALA A 150 -1.35 -17.97 6.01
CA ALA A 150 -0.91 -16.58 6.00
C ALA A 150 0.34 -16.39 6.86
N LYS A 151 0.32 -16.84 8.13
CA LYS A 151 1.48 -16.76 9.04
C LYS A 151 2.69 -17.48 8.49
N PHE A 152 2.54 -18.65 7.88
CA PHE A 152 3.64 -19.39 7.28
C PHE A 152 4.36 -18.54 6.22
N HIS A 153 3.62 -17.99 5.26
CA HIS A 153 4.21 -17.16 4.21
C HIS A 153 4.76 -15.83 4.72
N LEU A 154 4.07 -15.16 5.64
CA LEU A 154 4.54 -13.90 6.21
C LEU A 154 5.82 -14.05 7.04
N LYS A 155 6.00 -15.19 7.74
CA LYS A 155 7.26 -15.50 8.44
C LYS A 155 8.43 -15.71 7.49
N LEU A 156 8.19 -16.27 6.30
CA LEU A 156 9.21 -16.35 5.26
C LEU A 156 9.60 -14.94 4.77
N ALA A 157 8.62 -14.05 4.61
CA ALA A 157 8.84 -12.66 4.20
C ALA A 157 9.50 -11.78 5.30
N ASP A 158 9.32 -12.09 6.59
CA ASP A 158 9.97 -11.42 7.73
C ASP A 158 11.43 -11.87 7.90
N ASN A 159 12.25 -11.67 6.86
CA ASN A 159 13.68 -11.95 6.88
C ASN A 159 14.51 -10.65 6.89
N PRO A 160 15.02 -10.20 8.05
CA PRO A 160 15.70 -8.91 8.16
C PRO A 160 17.04 -8.84 7.42
N HIS A 161 17.61 -9.97 6.98
CA HIS A 161 18.89 -9.99 6.28
C HIS A 161 18.75 -9.86 4.76
N THR A 162 17.59 -10.24 4.21
CA THR A 162 17.40 -10.36 2.76
C THR A 162 16.15 -9.66 2.23
N ALA A 163 15.15 -9.37 3.07
CA ALA A 163 13.96 -8.65 2.66
C ALA A 163 14.24 -7.16 2.52
N GLU A 164 13.68 -6.54 1.48
CA GLU A 164 13.59 -5.09 1.43
C GLU A 164 12.84 -4.53 2.64
N PRO A 165 13.18 -3.32 3.11
CA PRO A 165 12.50 -2.71 4.25
C PRO A 165 10.99 -2.64 4.08
N ARG A 166 10.48 -2.38 2.87
CA ARG A 166 9.03 -2.36 2.62
C ARG A 166 8.41 -3.73 2.87
N THR A 167 8.97 -4.78 2.27
CA THR A 167 8.51 -6.16 2.47
C THR A 167 8.54 -6.56 3.94
N LEU A 168 9.63 -6.24 4.65
CA LEU A 168 9.79 -6.49 6.08
C LEU A 168 8.75 -5.75 6.93
N GLY A 169 8.53 -4.47 6.64
CA GLY A 169 7.55 -3.62 7.32
C GLY A 169 6.13 -4.17 7.18
N TRP A 170 5.73 -4.52 5.96
CA TRP A 170 4.42 -5.09 5.68
C TRP A 170 4.24 -6.51 6.25
N ALA A 171 5.26 -7.37 6.19
CA ALA A 171 5.20 -8.70 6.79
C ALA A 171 4.91 -8.62 8.31
N ARG A 172 5.61 -7.73 9.01
CA ARG A 172 5.40 -7.49 10.45
C ARG A 172 4.06 -6.84 10.76
N LEU A 173 3.58 -5.96 9.88
CA LEU A 173 2.25 -5.35 9.99
C LEU A 173 1.18 -6.45 10.03
N ILE A 174 1.20 -7.33 9.03
CA ILE A 174 0.16 -8.34 8.86
C ILE A 174 0.30 -9.44 9.92
N LEU A 175 1.52 -9.86 10.27
CA LEU A 175 1.74 -10.77 11.41
C LEU A 175 1.22 -10.18 12.72
N GLY A 176 1.54 -8.92 13.00
CA GLY A 176 1.06 -8.22 14.19
C GLY A 176 -0.46 -8.06 14.23
N THR A 177 -1.08 -7.85 13.07
CA THR A 177 -2.53 -7.82 12.89
C THR A 177 -3.14 -9.18 13.18
N ILE A 178 -2.59 -10.27 12.64
CA ILE A 178 -3.09 -11.61 12.91
C ILE A 178 -2.96 -11.93 14.40
N ASP A 179 -1.81 -11.68 15.02
CA ASP A 179 -1.60 -12.03 16.43
C ASP A 179 -2.42 -11.15 17.39
N GLY A 180 -2.59 -9.86 17.09
CA GLY A 180 -3.24 -8.89 17.98
C GLY A 180 -4.76 -8.70 17.75
N ILE A 181 -5.25 -8.87 16.52
CA ILE A 181 -6.69 -8.67 16.22
C ILE A 181 -7.43 -10.01 16.17
N ARG A 182 -6.76 -11.06 15.67
CA ARG A 182 -7.35 -12.39 15.39
C ARG A 182 -6.76 -13.50 16.26
N GLY A 183 -5.64 -13.26 16.92
CA GLY A 183 -4.89 -14.22 17.72
C GLY A 183 -5.12 -14.06 19.22
N VAL A 184 -4.40 -14.87 20.00
CA VAL A 184 -4.54 -14.94 21.46
C VAL A 184 -3.65 -13.89 22.17
N ASN A 185 -2.64 -13.32 21.50
CA ASN A 185 -1.59 -12.54 22.14
C ASN A 185 -1.53 -11.07 21.67
N LEU A 186 -2.25 -10.21 22.38
CA LEU A 186 -2.29 -8.76 22.15
C LEU A 186 -0.91 -8.09 22.28
N LEU A 187 -0.07 -8.55 23.22
CA LEU A 187 1.24 -7.95 23.50
C LEU A 187 2.21 -8.16 22.33
N GLU A 188 2.31 -9.40 21.86
CA GLU A 188 3.14 -9.71 20.70
C GLU A 188 2.65 -9.03 19.43
N GLY A 189 1.33 -8.96 19.23
CA GLY A 189 0.73 -8.25 18.10
C GLY A 189 1.12 -6.77 18.09
N LYS A 190 1.00 -6.11 19.25
CA LYS A 190 1.38 -4.71 19.44
C LYS A 190 2.86 -4.46 19.14
N GLN A 191 3.76 -5.29 19.65
CA GLN A 191 5.21 -5.15 19.41
C GLN A 191 5.58 -5.31 17.92
N LYS A 192 4.93 -6.24 17.21
CA LYS A 192 5.15 -6.43 15.76
C LYS A 192 4.64 -5.22 14.97
N LEU A 193 3.49 -4.65 15.34
CA LEU A 193 2.95 -3.42 14.74
C LEU A 193 3.87 -2.21 14.99
N GLU A 194 4.37 -2.02 16.22
CA GLU A 194 5.32 -0.95 16.53
C GLU A 194 6.67 -1.12 15.80
N SER A 195 7.11 -2.36 15.58
CA SER A 195 8.28 -2.69 14.75
C SER A 195 8.05 -2.34 13.27
N SER A 196 6.87 -2.68 12.75
CA SER A 196 6.45 -2.33 11.40
C SER A 196 6.42 -0.81 11.18
N ILE A 197 5.79 -0.06 12.08
CA ILE A 197 5.71 1.41 12.02
C ILE A 197 7.10 2.04 11.93
N ARG A 198 8.05 1.59 12.74
CA ARG A 198 9.43 2.11 12.71
C ARG A 198 10.08 1.94 11.34
N ILE A 199 9.90 0.77 10.71
CA ILE A 199 10.47 0.49 9.38
C ILE A 199 9.78 1.33 8.31
N LEU A 200 8.44 1.32 8.29
CA LEU A 200 7.64 2.04 7.30
C LEU A 200 7.87 3.55 7.37
N GLN A 201 8.09 4.08 8.57
CA GLN A 201 8.44 5.49 8.77
C GLN A 201 9.84 5.84 8.26
N GLN A 202 10.82 4.94 8.36
CA GLN A 202 12.16 5.16 7.82
C GLN A 202 12.18 5.25 6.29
N ILE A 203 11.33 4.47 5.61
CA ILE A 203 11.26 4.46 4.15
C ILE A 203 10.21 5.42 3.57
N GLY A 204 9.41 6.08 4.42
CA GLY A 204 8.35 6.99 3.97
C GLY A 204 7.16 6.29 3.32
N ASP A 205 6.84 5.06 3.72
CA ASP A 205 5.65 4.33 3.25
C ASP A 205 4.41 4.79 4.02
N TYR A 206 3.84 5.93 3.59
CA TYR A 206 2.67 6.52 4.24
C TYR A 206 1.43 5.63 4.18
N PHE A 207 1.28 4.83 3.12
CA PHE A 207 0.17 3.90 3.00
C PHE A 207 0.29 2.77 4.03
N GLY A 208 1.48 2.15 4.13
CA GLY A 208 1.75 1.18 5.18
C GLY A 208 1.56 1.75 6.59
N LEU A 209 1.97 3.00 6.84
CA LEU A 209 1.76 3.68 8.12
C LEU A 209 0.27 3.87 8.43
N CYS A 210 -0.53 4.28 7.44
CA CYS A 210 -1.98 4.38 7.58
C CYS A 210 -2.59 3.08 8.11
N VAL A 211 -2.28 1.95 7.47
CA VAL A 211 -2.80 0.63 7.85
C VAL A 211 -2.24 0.20 9.23
N ALA A 212 -0.94 0.41 9.47
CA ALA A 212 -0.30 -0.02 10.71
C ALA A 212 -0.84 0.72 11.95
N TYR A 213 -1.04 2.04 11.86
CA TYR A 213 -1.64 2.83 12.93
C TYR A 213 -3.12 2.50 13.14
N GLY A 214 -3.86 2.24 12.07
CA GLY A 214 -5.24 1.75 12.14
C GLY A 214 -5.35 0.45 12.95
N ASN A 215 -4.51 -0.53 12.62
CA ASN A 215 -4.47 -1.84 13.29
C ASN A 215 -3.95 -1.73 14.73
N LEU A 216 -2.93 -0.90 14.97
CA LEU A 216 -2.41 -0.64 16.31
C LEU A 216 -3.47 0.00 17.20
N GLY A 217 -4.26 0.93 16.67
CA GLY A 217 -5.39 1.53 17.35
C GLY A 217 -6.44 0.50 17.76
N GLU A 218 -6.80 -0.42 16.86
CA GLU A 218 -7.73 -1.51 17.19
C GLU A 218 -7.18 -2.45 18.27
N VAL A 219 -5.91 -2.87 18.17
CA VAL A 219 -5.26 -3.72 19.18
C VAL A 219 -5.24 -3.02 20.54
N THR A 220 -4.84 -1.74 20.57
CA THR A 220 -4.73 -0.94 21.80
C THR A 220 -6.10 -0.70 22.44
N TRP A 221 -7.14 -0.53 21.63
CA TRP A 221 -8.51 -0.49 22.13
C TRP A 221 -8.92 -1.81 22.77
N LYS A 222 -8.62 -2.97 22.16
CA LYS A 222 -8.87 -4.30 22.76
C LYS A 222 -8.08 -4.52 24.04
N SER A 223 -6.91 -3.89 24.18
CA SER A 223 -6.12 -3.89 25.42
C SER A 223 -6.69 -2.98 26.53
N GLY A 224 -7.81 -2.29 26.30
CA GLY A 224 -8.45 -1.45 27.32
C GLY A 224 -7.86 -0.04 27.45
N GLU A 225 -7.12 0.44 26.44
CA GLU A 225 -6.49 1.77 26.43
C GLU A 225 -7.14 2.70 25.37
N PRO A 226 -8.43 3.07 25.52
CA PRO A 226 -9.18 3.78 24.46
C PRO A 226 -8.64 5.18 24.14
N GLY A 227 -8.00 5.86 25.11
CA GLY A 227 -7.35 7.15 24.88
C GLY A 227 -6.17 7.05 23.90
N LYS A 228 -5.30 6.05 24.09
CA LYS A 228 -4.18 5.79 23.17
C LYS A 228 -4.64 5.26 21.82
N ALA A 229 -5.67 4.41 21.82
CA ALA A 229 -6.28 3.92 20.60
C ALA A 229 -6.79 5.07 19.72
N TRP A 230 -7.44 6.07 20.33
CA TRP A 230 -7.90 7.27 19.62
C TRP A 230 -6.73 8.00 18.95
N GLU A 231 -5.64 8.25 19.66
CA GLU A 231 -4.45 8.92 19.12
C GLU A 231 -3.84 8.15 17.94
N GLN A 232 -3.71 6.83 18.07
CA GLN A 232 -3.17 5.96 17.01
C GLN A 232 -4.10 5.95 15.78
N LEU A 233 -5.41 5.82 15.96
CA LEU A 233 -6.35 5.90 14.85
C LEU A 233 -6.35 7.29 14.20
N GLN A 234 -6.12 8.37 14.95
CA GLN A 234 -5.99 9.72 14.39
C GLN A 234 -4.74 9.87 13.52
N GLN A 235 -3.62 9.26 13.94
CA GLN A 235 -2.42 9.19 13.12
C GLN A 235 -2.66 8.40 11.82
N GLY A 236 -3.31 7.23 11.90
CA GLY A 236 -3.71 6.45 10.74
C GLY A 236 -4.58 7.23 9.76
N LEU A 237 -5.60 7.93 10.27
CA LEU A 237 -6.47 8.80 9.47
C LEU A 237 -5.70 9.93 8.78
N GLN A 238 -4.76 10.57 9.47
CA GLN A 238 -3.94 11.62 8.86
C GLN A 238 -3.12 11.08 7.68
N TYR A 239 -2.51 9.90 7.82
CA TYR A 239 -1.81 9.26 6.69
C TYR A 239 -2.76 8.87 5.56
N ALA A 240 -3.98 8.44 5.86
CA ALA A 240 -5.00 8.14 4.85
C ALA A 240 -5.36 9.37 3.99
N PHE A 241 -5.43 10.56 4.61
CA PHE A 241 -5.56 11.83 3.89
C PHE A 241 -4.30 12.17 3.09
N ASP A 242 -3.13 11.91 3.66
CA ASP A 242 -1.83 12.20 3.03
C ASP A 242 -1.55 11.35 1.80
N VAL A 243 -2.17 10.18 1.68
CA VAL A 243 -2.09 9.28 0.50
C VAL A 243 -3.28 9.46 -0.44
N GLY A 244 -4.38 10.08 0.03
CA GLY A 244 -5.62 10.19 -0.74
C GLY A 244 -6.41 8.89 -0.83
N ASN A 245 -6.29 7.99 0.16
CA ASN A 245 -7.00 6.71 0.19
C ASN A 245 -8.32 6.83 0.98
N GLU A 246 -9.44 6.96 0.27
CA GLU A 246 -10.77 7.17 0.88
C GLU A 246 -11.25 5.96 1.70
N THR A 247 -10.96 4.74 1.24
CA THR A 247 -11.34 3.51 1.94
C THR A 247 -10.75 3.47 3.35
N ASN A 248 -9.45 3.73 3.48
CA ASN A 248 -8.79 3.76 4.77
C ASN A 248 -9.22 4.95 5.63
N GLN A 249 -9.58 6.10 5.03
CA GLN A 249 -10.18 7.21 5.79
C GLN A 249 -11.49 6.77 6.46
N LEU A 250 -12.37 6.09 5.71
CA LEU A 250 -13.63 5.58 6.23
C LEU A 250 -13.43 4.51 7.30
N GLU A 251 -12.49 3.57 7.09
CA GLU A 251 -12.19 2.53 8.07
C GLU A 251 -11.64 3.10 9.39
N ASN A 252 -10.71 4.06 9.31
CA ASN A 252 -10.19 4.73 10.50
C ASN A 252 -11.28 5.53 11.23
N LYS A 253 -12.12 6.28 10.50
CA LYS A 253 -13.26 7.00 11.08
C LYS A 253 -14.26 6.05 11.76
N ARG A 254 -14.56 4.90 11.13
CA ARG A 254 -15.40 3.85 11.72
C ARG A 254 -14.80 3.32 13.02
N ASN A 255 -13.51 2.99 13.03
CA ASN A 255 -12.83 2.50 14.21
C ASN A 255 -12.80 3.56 15.33
N GLN A 256 -12.59 4.83 14.98
CA GLN A 256 -12.67 5.95 15.92
C GLN A 256 -14.07 6.09 16.54
N LEU A 257 -15.12 5.94 15.73
CA LEU A 257 -16.50 5.94 16.21
C LEU A 257 -16.72 4.80 17.23
N HIS A 258 -16.21 3.59 16.97
CA HIS A 258 -16.29 2.47 17.91
C HIS A 258 -15.60 2.77 19.25
N VAL A 259 -14.44 3.46 19.21
CA VAL A 259 -13.75 3.91 20.42
C VAL A 259 -14.61 4.93 21.19
N LEU A 260 -15.21 5.91 20.50
CA LEU A 260 -16.04 6.95 21.13
C LEU A 260 -17.32 6.43 21.75
N MET A 261 -18.04 5.53 21.08
CA MET A 261 -19.30 4.98 21.60
C MET A 261 -19.12 4.18 22.89
N ARG A 262 -17.88 3.76 23.18
CA ARG A 262 -17.53 2.93 24.35
C ARG A 262 -16.76 3.69 25.44
N LEU A 263 -16.29 4.90 25.15
CA LEU A 263 -15.86 5.86 26.16
C LEU A 263 -17.12 6.42 26.82
N GLU A 264 -17.22 6.36 28.15
CA GLU A 264 -18.37 6.91 28.87
C GLU A 264 -18.52 8.42 28.55
N GLY A 265 -19.61 8.75 27.86
CA GLY A 265 -19.86 10.08 27.32
C GLY A 265 -19.32 10.24 25.90
N VAL A 266 -20.24 10.40 24.94
CA VAL A 266 -19.87 10.88 23.60
C VAL A 266 -19.26 12.26 23.79
N ASP A 267 -17.94 12.35 23.78
CA ASP A 267 -17.23 13.61 23.65
C ASP A 267 -17.70 14.23 22.33
N THR A 268 -18.67 15.13 22.44
CA THR A 268 -19.40 15.71 21.30
C THR A 268 -18.43 16.45 20.39
N ALA A 269 -17.33 16.96 20.94
CA ALA A 269 -16.26 17.58 20.16
C ALA A 269 -15.48 16.55 19.33
N ARG A 270 -15.26 15.33 19.83
CA ARG A 270 -14.65 14.25 19.03
C ARG A 270 -15.61 13.68 18.00
N PHE A 271 -16.89 13.55 18.33
CA PHE A 271 -17.90 13.10 17.38
C PHE A 271 -18.06 14.08 16.21
N ASN A 272 -18.13 15.39 16.50
CA ASN A 272 -18.25 16.42 15.47
C ASN A 272 -17.00 16.52 14.57
N LYS A 273 -15.84 16.05 15.01
CA LYS A 273 -14.63 15.96 14.17
C LYS A 273 -14.66 14.80 13.17
N LEU A 274 -15.58 13.84 13.32
CA LEU A 274 -15.73 12.70 12.42
C LEU A 274 -16.64 12.99 11.22
N LEU A 275 -17.65 13.85 11.42
CA LEU A 275 -18.59 14.35 10.40
C LEU A 275 -17.89 15.31 9.45
#